data_AF-A0A927MTN5-F1
#
_entry.id   AF-A0A927MTN5-F1
#
_cell.length_a   1.000
_cell.length_b   1.000
_cell.length_c   1.000
_cell.angle_alpha   90.00
_cell.angle_beta   90.00
_cell.angle_gamma   90.00
#
_symmetry.space_group_name_H-M   'P 1'
#
loop_
_entity.id
_entity.type
_entity.pdbx_description
1 polymer ?
#
loop_
_entity_poly.entity_id
_entity_poly.type
_entity_poly.pdbx_seq_one_letter_code
_entity_poly.pdbx_strand_id
1 'polypeptide(L)'
;MAPESENEHAEARMESGVRGRALIVEGWFASHADHGTPGPHIHLRTSPVGEMVIRTDQIPALIEALSLVAERIERLWEADGAEYTEEVLSHEPDPYDPDVIRQRTIRELDFIDRVAAHGPELIQRLTDADCTDEALDAAILLLDVNEVDAFRLARFDLLTLTRASSEARAKKLAELREPNASSP
;
A
#
# COMPACT_ATOMS: atom_id res chain seq x y z
N MET A 1 32.12 12.76 22.44
CA MET A 1 32.03 12.32 21.03
C MET A 1 32.05 10.81 21.04
N ALA A 2 30.88 10.21 21.18
CA ALA A 2 30.64 8.84 20.72
C ALA A 2 30.13 8.99 19.28
N PRO A 3 30.54 8.14 18.32
CA PRO A 3 29.87 8.11 17.04
C PRO A 3 28.43 7.64 17.31
N GLU A 4 27.48 8.54 17.12
CA GLU A 4 26.06 8.22 17.13
C GLU A 4 25.84 7.16 16.05
N SER A 5 25.31 6.02 16.49
CA SER A 5 24.97 4.87 15.67
C SER A 5 24.04 5.30 14.54
N GLU A 6 24.58 5.39 13.32
CA GLU A 6 23.80 5.11 12.12
C GLU A 6 23.27 3.68 12.29
N ASN A 7 22.08 3.56 12.87
CA ASN A 7 21.31 2.33 12.79
C ASN A 7 21.20 1.97 11.32
N GLU A 8 21.99 0.97 10.94
CA GLU A 8 21.80 -0.17 10.03
C GLU A 8 20.45 -0.32 9.31
N HIS A 9 19.85 0.76 8.84
CA HIS A 9 18.74 0.66 7.89
C HIS A 9 19.29 0.06 6.60
N ALA A 10 18.62 -0.97 6.08
CA ALA A 10 18.96 -1.58 4.79
C ALA A 10 18.59 -0.62 3.64
N GLU A 11 19.20 0.57 3.61
CA GLU A 11 18.95 1.59 2.59
C GLU A 11 20.24 1.96 1.86
N ALA A 12 20.13 2.19 0.56
CA ALA A 12 21.17 2.78 -0.27
C ALA A 12 20.56 3.82 -1.22
N ARG A 13 21.30 4.89 -1.49
CA ARG A 13 20.86 5.98 -2.36
C ARG A 13 21.87 6.20 -3.49
N MET A 14 21.37 6.37 -4.71
CA MET A 14 22.19 6.75 -5.85
C MET A 14 21.53 7.82 -6.71
N GLU A 15 22.35 8.58 -7.43
CA GLU A 15 21.84 9.56 -8.40
C GLU A 15 21.17 8.86 -9.59
N SER A 16 20.02 9.39 -10.01
CA SER A 16 19.39 8.95 -11.26
C SER A 16 20.02 9.66 -12.48
N GLY A 17 19.60 9.28 -13.68
CA GLY A 17 19.88 10.01 -14.92
C GLY A 17 19.14 11.35 -15.03
N VAL A 18 18.16 11.61 -14.17
CA VAL A 18 17.43 12.89 -14.10
C VAL A 18 18.06 13.76 -13.01
N ARG A 19 18.52 14.95 -13.39
CA ARG A 19 19.16 15.89 -12.46
C ARG A 19 18.23 16.21 -11.28
N GLY A 20 18.79 16.11 -10.07
CA GLY A 20 18.05 16.41 -8.83
C GLY A 20 17.11 15.30 -8.38
N ARG A 21 17.12 14.12 -9.02
CA ARG A 21 16.40 12.93 -8.58
C ARG A 21 17.35 11.83 -8.15
N ALA A 22 16.96 11.10 -7.11
CA ALA A 22 17.69 9.94 -6.60
C ALA A 22 16.82 8.68 -6.67
N LEU A 23 17.48 7.55 -6.93
CA LEU A 23 16.97 6.23 -6.60
C LEU A 23 17.29 5.94 -5.14
N ILE A 24 16.28 5.46 -4.43
CA ILE A 24 16.42 4.91 -3.09
C ILE A 24 16.09 3.42 -3.19
N VAL A 25 17.05 2.61 -2.77
CA VAL A 25 16.94 1.16 -2.63
C VAL A 25 16.76 0.89 -1.16
N GLU A 26 15.66 0.28 -0.77
CA GLU A 26 15.26 0.10 0.62
C GLU A 26 14.89 -1.37 0.85
N GLY A 27 15.47 -1.97 1.89
CA GLY A 27 15.15 -3.30 2.35
C GLY A 27 14.06 -3.24 3.40
N TRP A 28 13.07 -4.12 3.29
CA TRP A 28 12.03 -4.29 4.30
C TRP A 28 11.74 -5.77 4.52
N PHE A 29 11.06 -6.10 5.61
CA PHE A 29 10.42 -7.40 5.79
C PHE A 29 9.00 -7.32 5.23
N ALA A 30 8.59 -8.31 4.44
CA ALA A 30 7.21 -8.41 3.99
C ALA A 30 6.59 -9.72 4.45
N SER A 31 5.33 -9.64 4.84
CA SER A 31 4.50 -10.78 5.23
C SER A 31 4.03 -11.64 4.05
N HIS A 32 4.11 -11.10 2.84
CA HIS A 32 3.56 -11.71 1.63
C HIS A 32 4.52 -11.52 0.45
N ALA A 33 5.38 -12.49 0.19
CA ALA A 33 5.89 -12.66 -1.17
C ALA A 33 4.80 -13.38 -1.98
N ASP A 34 4.52 -12.95 -3.20
CA ASP A 34 3.47 -13.50 -4.07
C ASP A 34 3.48 -15.04 -4.21
N HIS A 35 4.59 -15.70 -3.84
CA HIS A 35 4.78 -17.14 -3.88
C HIS A 35 5.55 -17.76 -2.70
N GLY A 36 5.70 -17.10 -1.54
CA GLY A 36 6.56 -17.70 -0.51
C GLY A 36 6.56 -17.06 0.86
N THR A 37 7.15 -17.84 1.77
CA THR A 37 7.40 -17.56 3.17
C THR A 37 7.81 -16.11 3.41
N PRO A 38 7.33 -15.50 4.49
CA PRO A 38 7.78 -14.17 4.91
C PRO A 38 9.30 -14.05 4.94
N GLY A 39 9.78 -12.85 4.65
CA GLY A 39 11.22 -12.65 4.57
C GLY A 39 11.66 -11.30 3.98
N PRO A 40 12.96 -11.18 3.69
CA PRO A 40 13.59 -9.97 3.20
C PRO A 40 13.13 -9.62 1.78
N HIS A 41 12.83 -8.35 1.55
CA HIS A 41 12.43 -7.80 0.25
C HIS A 41 13.17 -6.49 -0.02
N ILE A 42 13.22 -6.09 -1.29
CA ILE A 42 13.82 -4.83 -1.73
C ILE A 42 12.77 -4.00 -2.47
N HIS A 43 12.59 -2.77 -2.03
CA HIS A 43 11.76 -1.75 -2.64
C HIS A 43 12.61 -0.68 -3.31
N LEU A 44 12.16 -0.20 -4.47
CA LEU A 44 12.83 0.82 -5.27
C LEU A 44 11.91 2.04 -5.41
N ARG A 45 12.33 3.20 -4.91
CA ARG A 45 11.55 4.45 -5.00
C ARG A 45 12.36 5.64 -5.49
N THR A 46 11.68 6.61 -6.08
CA THR A 46 12.25 7.89 -6.52
C THR A 46 12.09 8.98 -5.47
N SER A 47 13.07 9.88 -5.36
CA SER A 47 12.95 11.11 -4.59
C SER A 47 13.46 12.31 -5.41
N PRO A 48 12.62 13.34 -5.68
CA PRO A 48 11.16 13.36 -5.49
C PRO A 48 10.42 12.32 -6.33
N VAL A 49 9.16 12.04 -5.98
CA VAL A 49 8.29 11.08 -6.70
C VAL A 49 8.19 11.44 -8.19
N GLY A 50 8.34 10.45 -9.06
CA GLY A 50 8.23 10.61 -10.50
C GLY A 50 8.89 9.47 -11.27
N GLU A 51 9.01 9.63 -12.59
CA GLU A 51 9.68 8.68 -13.47
C GLU A 51 11.16 8.51 -13.09
N MET A 52 11.60 7.25 -13.04
CA MET A 52 12.99 6.88 -12.82
C MET A 52 13.69 6.63 -14.17
N VAL A 53 14.85 7.26 -14.35
CA VAL A 53 15.75 6.97 -15.48
C VAL A 53 17.11 6.61 -14.93
N ILE A 54 17.65 5.46 -15.33
CA ILE A 54 19.02 5.02 -15.00
C ILE A 54 19.79 4.96 -16.31
N ARG A 55 20.91 5.68 -16.40
CA ARG A 55 21.79 5.63 -17.57
C ARG A 55 22.59 4.33 -17.57
N THR A 56 23.01 3.87 -18.75
CA THR A 56 23.76 2.61 -18.86
C THR A 56 25.10 2.61 -18.11
N ASP A 57 25.74 3.77 -17.97
CA ASP A 57 26.95 3.97 -17.16
C ASP A 57 26.69 3.92 -15.65
N GLN A 58 25.43 4.01 -15.20
CA GLN A 58 25.03 3.96 -13.80
C GLN A 58 24.63 2.54 -13.34
N ILE A 59 24.57 1.56 -14.26
CA ILE A 59 24.21 0.17 -13.92
C ILE A 59 25.15 -0.46 -12.87
N PRO A 60 26.50 -0.24 -12.91
CA PRO A 60 27.36 -0.77 -11.85
C PRO A 60 27.00 -0.25 -10.45
N ALA A 61 26.68 1.04 -10.32
CA ALA A 61 26.26 1.63 -9.05
C ALA A 61 24.90 1.12 -8.58
N LEU A 62 23.98 0.83 -9.50
CA LEU A 62 22.70 0.19 -9.18
C LEU A 62 22.91 -1.23 -8.62
N ILE A 63 23.78 -2.02 -9.26
CA ILE A 63 24.12 -3.36 -8.79
C ILE A 63 24.74 -3.28 -7.40
N GLU A 64 25.67 -2.37 -7.17
CA GLU A 64 26.30 -2.16 -5.86
C GLU A 64 25.27 -1.79 -4.78
N ALA A 65 24.35 -0.86 -5.07
CA ALA A 65 23.29 -0.48 -4.15
C ALA A 65 22.35 -1.65 -3.82
N LEU A 66 21.94 -2.41 -4.84
CA LEU A 66 21.10 -3.60 -4.66
C LEU A 66 21.81 -4.68 -3.84
N SER A 67 23.08 -4.97 -4.13
CA SER A 67 23.87 -5.96 -3.39
C SER A 67 24.08 -5.55 -1.94
N LEU A 68 24.39 -4.28 -1.70
CA LEU A 68 24.56 -3.75 -0.34
C LEU A 68 23.28 -3.89 0.48
N VAL A 69 22.14 -3.52 -0.10
CA VAL A 69 20.84 -3.63 0.58
C VAL A 69 20.45 -5.09 0.79
N ALA A 70 20.65 -5.95 -0.21
CA ALA A 70 20.40 -7.39 -0.11
C ALA A 70 21.19 -8.03 1.04
N GLU A 71 22.48 -7.74 1.15
CA GLU A 71 23.30 -8.28 2.25
C GLU A 71 22.84 -7.76 3.62
N ARG A 72 22.50 -6.47 3.71
CA ARG A 72 22.03 -5.85 4.96
C ARG A 72 20.69 -6.42 5.41
N ILE A 73 19.72 -6.56 4.51
CA ILE A 73 18.39 -7.05 4.87
C ILE A 73 18.41 -8.53 5.26
N GLU A 74 19.29 -9.33 4.67
CA GLU A 74 19.50 -10.72 5.08
C GLU A 74 20.10 -10.79 6.51
N ARG A 75 21.10 -9.95 6.81
CA ARG A 75 21.65 -9.87 8.18
C ARG A 75 20.62 -9.43 9.22
N LEU A 76 19.77 -8.46 8.86
CA LEU A 76 18.65 -8.05 9.71
C LEU A 76 17.65 -9.19 9.88
N TRP A 77 17.32 -9.93 8.83
CA TRP A 77 16.41 -11.07 8.91
C TRP A 77 16.96 -12.21 9.80
N GLU A 78 18.26 -12.49 9.73
CA GLU A 78 18.91 -13.46 10.60
C GLU A 78 18.86 -13.05 12.09
N ALA A 79 18.96 -11.75 12.37
CA ALA A 79 18.92 -11.21 13.73
C ALA A 79 17.49 -11.12 14.29
N ASP A 80 16.57 -10.56 13.51
CA ASP A 80 15.27 -10.07 13.98
C ASP A 80 14.09 -10.82 13.36
N GLY A 81 14.32 -11.69 12.37
CA GLY A 81 13.25 -12.33 11.59
C GLY A 81 12.35 -13.25 12.41
N ALA A 82 12.87 -13.87 13.47
CA ALA A 82 12.08 -14.70 14.38
C ALA A 82 11.09 -13.84 15.19
N GLU A 83 11.54 -12.72 15.74
CA GLU A 83 10.71 -11.76 16.49
C GLU A 83 9.68 -11.10 15.57
N TYR A 84 10.10 -10.66 14.38
CA TYR A 84 9.19 -10.13 13.36
C TYR A 84 8.10 -11.14 12.99
N THR A 85 8.47 -12.42 12.86
CA THR A 85 7.50 -13.47 12.55
C THR A 85 6.52 -13.70 13.69
N GLU A 86 6.99 -13.68 14.92
CA GLU A 86 6.13 -13.86 16.09
C GLU A 86 5.22 -12.65 16.32
N GLU A 87 5.69 -11.43 16.14
CA GLU A 87 4.92 -10.23 16.47
C GLU A 87 4.00 -9.77 15.33
N VAL A 88 4.50 -9.73 14.10
CA VAL A 88 3.78 -9.17 12.95
C VAL A 88 2.97 -10.26 12.25
N LEU A 89 3.56 -11.42 12.01
CA LEU A 89 2.95 -12.45 11.16
C LEU A 89 1.97 -13.36 11.88
N SER A 90 2.15 -13.58 13.19
CA SER A 90 1.20 -14.38 13.95
C SER A 90 -0.16 -13.68 14.12
N HIS A 91 -0.21 -12.37 13.91
CA HIS A 91 -1.41 -11.54 14.05
C HIS A 91 -1.94 -11.01 12.71
N GLU A 92 -1.14 -10.99 11.63
CA GLU A 92 -1.59 -10.58 10.31
C GLU A 92 -2.42 -11.68 9.62
N PRO A 93 -3.65 -11.37 9.16
CA PRO A 93 -4.44 -12.32 8.40
C PRO A 93 -3.75 -12.65 7.06
N ASP A 94 -3.70 -13.93 6.69
CA ASP A 94 -3.18 -14.34 5.37
C ASP A 94 -3.97 -13.61 4.26
N PRO A 95 -3.32 -12.78 3.42
CA PRO A 95 -4.01 -12.01 2.37
C PRO A 95 -4.65 -12.87 1.28
N TYR A 96 -4.30 -14.16 1.22
CA TYR A 96 -4.87 -15.17 0.33
C TYR A 96 -5.93 -16.06 1.00
N ASP A 97 -6.17 -15.91 2.31
CA ASP A 97 -7.27 -16.58 3.00
C ASP A 97 -8.60 -16.17 2.33
N PRO A 98 -9.46 -17.12 1.92
CA PRO A 98 -10.77 -16.83 1.35
C PRO A 98 -11.61 -15.86 2.18
N ASP A 99 -11.55 -15.93 3.50
CA ASP A 99 -12.29 -15.04 4.39
C ASP A 99 -11.68 -13.63 4.42
N VAL A 100 -10.36 -13.50 4.36
CA VAL A 100 -9.68 -12.19 4.26
C VAL A 100 -9.96 -11.54 2.91
N ILE A 101 -9.89 -12.31 1.81
CA ILE A 101 -10.29 -11.85 0.46
C ILE A 101 -11.75 -11.40 0.47
N ARG A 102 -12.64 -12.18 1.07
CA ARG A 102 -14.07 -11.86 1.21
C ARG A 102 -14.27 -10.56 1.99
N GLN A 103 -13.67 -10.41 3.16
CA GLN A 103 -13.79 -9.21 3.99
C GLN A 103 -13.24 -7.96 3.30
N ARG A 104 -12.07 -8.08 2.63
CA ARG A 104 -11.52 -7.01 1.80
C ARG A 104 -12.50 -6.61 0.71
N THR A 105 -13.05 -7.57 -0.03
CA THR A 105 -14.03 -7.30 -1.10
C THR A 105 -15.28 -6.60 -0.55
N ILE A 106 -15.79 -7.02 0.62
CA ILE A 106 -16.94 -6.35 1.27
C ILE A 106 -16.60 -4.90 1.58
N ARG A 107 -15.44 -4.62 2.20
CA ARG A 107 -15.00 -3.25 2.52
C ARG A 107 -14.90 -2.37 1.28
N GLU A 108 -14.38 -2.92 0.17
CA GLU A 108 -14.30 -2.19 -1.10
C GLU A 108 -15.66 -1.83 -1.67
N LEU A 109 -16.61 -2.76 -1.67
CA LEU A 109 -17.96 -2.50 -2.15
C LEU A 109 -18.72 -1.53 -1.22
N ASP A 110 -18.53 -1.65 0.10
CA ASP A 110 -19.11 -0.73 1.08
C ASP A 110 -18.57 0.70 0.91
N PHE A 111 -17.27 0.85 0.63
CA PHE A 111 -16.68 2.14 0.30
C PHE A 111 -17.38 2.79 -0.90
N ILE A 112 -17.59 2.03 -1.99
CA ILE A 112 -18.31 2.52 -3.17
C ILE A 112 -19.75 2.92 -2.82
N ASP A 113 -20.44 2.15 -1.98
CA ASP A 113 -21.80 2.51 -1.51
C ASP A 113 -21.82 3.80 -0.69
N ARG A 114 -20.82 4.04 0.17
CA ARG A 114 -20.71 5.29 0.93
C ARG A 114 -20.45 6.48 -0.01
N VAL A 115 -19.56 6.32 -0.99
CA VAL A 115 -19.33 7.34 -2.02
C VAL A 115 -20.61 7.61 -2.82
N ALA A 116 -21.38 6.58 -3.17
CA ALA A 116 -22.65 6.73 -3.87
C ALA A 116 -23.70 7.47 -3.03
N ALA A 117 -23.81 7.12 -1.74
CA ALA A 117 -24.78 7.70 -0.81
C ALA A 117 -24.51 9.18 -0.53
N HIS A 118 -23.22 9.56 -0.45
CA HIS A 118 -22.79 10.92 -0.14
C HIS A 118 -22.30 11.70 -1.37
N GLY A 119 -22.45 11.17 -2.58
CA GLY A 119 -21.81 11.68 -3.80
C GLY A 119 -21.92 13.20 -4.00
N PRO A 120 -23.14 13.79 -3.98
CA PRO A 120 -23.30 15.24 -4.13
C PRO A 120 -22.59 16.06 -3.05
N GLU A 121 -22.67 15.63 -1.79
CA GLU A 121 -22.03 16.32 -0.66
C GLU A 121 -20.51 16.17 -0.71
N LEU A 122 -20.02 14.99 -1.08
CA LEU A 122 -18.61 14.72 -1.25
C LEU A 122 -18.01 15.62 -2.33
N ILE A 123 -18.65 15.70 -3.51
CA ILE A 123 -18.20 16.58 -4.60
C ILE A 123 -18.17 18.04 -4.15
N GLN A 124 -19.20 18.48 -3.41
CA GLN A 124 -19.24 19.85 -2.88
C GLN A 124 -18.06 20.11 -1.94
N ARG A 125 -17.83 19.25 -0.93
CA ARG A 125 -16.72 19.41 0.02
C ARG A 125 -15.34 19.36 -0.64
N LEU A 126 -15.16 18.48 -1.62
CA LEU A 126 -13.92 18.40 -2.39
C LEU A 126 -13.68 19.63 -3.25
N THR A 127 -14.74 20.30 -3.72
CA THR A 127 -14.64 21.52 -4.53
C THR A 127 -14.42 22.77 -3.68
N ASP A 128 -14.93 22.77 -2.45
CA ASP A 128 -14.81 23.89 -1.50
C ASP A 128 -13.47 23.91 -0.75
N ALA A 129 -12.72 22.80 -0.75
CA ALA A 129 -11.44 22.70 -0.06
C ALA A 129 -10.34 23.53 -0.74
N ASP A 130 -9.53 24.24 0.05
CA ASP A 130 -8.44 25.09 -0.44
C ASP A 130 -7.20 24.26 -0.82
N CYS A 131 -7.06 23.05 -0.29
CA CYS A 131 -5.95 22.14 -0.56
C CYS A 131 -6.34 20.66 -0.48
N THR A 132 -5.44 19.78 -0.92
CA THR A 132 -5.63 18.33 -0.92
C THR A 132 -5.84 17.77 0.49
N ASP A 133 -5.10 18.27 1.49
CA ASP A 133 -5.19 17.75 2.86
C ASP A 133 -6.57 18.05 3.46
N GLU A 134 -7.10 19.26 3.26
CA GLU A 134 -8.45 19.63 3.68
C GLU A 134 -9.52 18.82 2.94
N ALA A 135 -9.34 18.57 1.64
CA ALA A 135 -10.22 17.74 0.86
C ALA A 135 -10.27 16.28 1.38
N LEU A 136 -9.12 15.74 1.78
CA LEU A 136 -9.01 14.40 2.38
C LEU A 136 -9.66 14.35 3.76
N ASP A 137 -9.39 15.31 4.64
CA ASP A 137 -10.02 15.39 5.97
C ASP A 137 -11.56 15.45 5.86
N ALA A 138 -12.07 16.24 4.91
CA ALA A 138 -13.50 16.34 4.65
C ALA A 138 -14.10 15.02 4.15
N ALA A 139 -13.38 14.29 3.29
CA ALA A 139 -13.79 12.98 2.78
C ALA A 139 -13.75 11.89 3.84
N ILE A 140 -12.70 11.84 4.67
CA ILE A 140 -12.54 10.94 5.83
C ILE A 140 -13.75 11.08 6.76
N LEU A 141 -14.08 12.31 7.13
CA LEU A 141 -15.19 12.60 8.03
C LEU A 141 -16.55 12.25 7.41
N LEU A 142 -16.76 12.60 6.13
CA LEU A 142 -18.04 12.38 5.46
C LEU A 142 -18.32 10.90 5.18
N LEU A 143 -17.29 10.17 4.77
CA LEU A 143 -17.42 8.75 4.41
C LEU A 143 -17.19 7.83 5.61
N ASP A 144 -16.74 8.35 6.77
CA ASP A 144 -16.40 7.56 7.96
C ASP A 144 -15.40 6.42 7.59
N VAL A 145 -14.29 6.81 6.98
CA VAL A 145 -13.23 5.91 6.49
C VAL A 145 -11.87 6.33 7.06
N ASN A 146 -10.87 5.46 6.97
CA ASN A 146 -9.50 5.84 7.29
C ASN A 146 -8.83 6.62 6.13
N GLU A 147 -7.66 7.19 6.40
CA GLU A 147 -6.89 7.97 5.43
C GLU A 147 -6.52 7.18 4.16
N VAL A 148 -6.13 5.91 4.31
CA VAL A 148 -5.76 5.02 3.18
C VAL A 148 -6.95 4.84 2.23
N ASP A 149 -8.15 4.64 2.77
CA ASP A 149 -9.38 4.51 1.99
C ASP A 149 -9.78 5.84 1.34
N ALA A 150 -9.58 6.98 2.01
CA ALA A 150 -9.82 8.31 1.44
C ALA A 150 -8.91 8.59 0.23
N PHE A 151 -7.64 8.18 0.27
CA PHE A 151 -6.72 8.29 -0.88
C PHE A 151 -7.20 7.53 -2.13
N ARG A 152 -8.08 6.53 -1.96
CA ARG A 152 -8.68 5.81 -3.11
C ARG A 152 -9.57 6.72 -3.95
N LEU A 153 -10.07 7.83 -3.40
CA LEU A 153 -10.86 8.82 -4.15
C LEU A 153 -10.09 9.39 -5.35
N ALA A 154 -8.77 9.55 -5.23
CA ALA A 154 -7.92 10.04 -6.32
C ALA A 154 -7.93 9.14 -7.57
N ARG A 155 -8.29 7.86 -7.41
CA ARG A 155 -8.37 6.87 -8.49
C ARG A 155 -9.78 6.30 -8.65
N PHE A 156 -10.78 6.96 -8.08
CA PHE A 156 -12.15 6.46 -8.08
C PHE A 156 -12.77 6.52 -9.47
N ASP A 157 -13.33 5.39 -9.92
CA ASP A 157 -14.02 5.31 -11.20
C ASP A 157 -15.52 5.62 -11.03
N LEU A 158 -15.96 6.75 -11.56
CA LEU A 158 -17.37 7.16 -11.52
C LEU A 158 -18.32 6.18 -12.23
N LEU A 159 -17.83 5.33 -13.13
CA LEU A 159 -18.65 4.29 -13.78
C LEU A 159 -19.15 3.23 -12.78
N THR A 160 -18.52 3.12 -11.61
CA THR A 160 -18.98 2.26 -10.50
C THR A 160 -20.26 2.79 -9.83
N LEU A 161 -20.63 4.05 -10.08
CA LEU A 161 -21.83 4.70 -9.53
C LEU A 161 -23.04 4.60 -10.46
N THR A 162 -22.91 3.98 -11.64
CA THR A 162 -24.07 3.79 -12.51
C THR A 162 -25.12 2.89 -11.85
N ARG A 163 -26.36 2.98 -12.33
CA ARG A 163 -27.45 2.13 -11.84
C ARG A 163 -27.13 0.63 -12.00
N ALA A 164 -26.63 0.22 -13.16
CA ALA A 164 -26.27 -1.17 -13.42
C ALA A 164 -25.16 -1.66 -12.48
N SER A 165 -24.12 -0.84 -12.26
CA SER A 165 -23.05 -1.13 -11.30
C SER A 165 -23.57 -1.22 -9.87
N SER A 166 -24.54 -0.38 -9.49
CA SER A 166 -25.14 -0.39 -8.16
C SER A 166 -25.99 -1.63 -7.90
N GLU A 167 -26.80 -2.05 -8.87
CA GLU A 167 -27.57 -3.30 -8.79
C GLU A 167 -26.65 -4.53 -8.68
N ALA A 168 -25.58 -4.57 -9.49
CA ALA A 168 -24.58 -5.64 -9.44
C ALA A 168 -23.83 -5.68 -8.09
N ARG A 169 -23.45 -4.52 -7.57
CA ARG A 169 -22.78 -4.37 -6.26
C ARG A 169 -23.68 -4.82 -5.12
N ALA A 170 -24.94 -4.39 -5.09
CA ALA A 170 -25.90 -4.78 -4.06
C ALA A 170 -26.09 -6.30 -4.03
N LYS A 171 -26.21 -6.93 -5.20
CA LYS A 171 -26.27 -8.39 -5.32
C LYS A 171 -25.01 -9.05 -4.78
N LYS A 172 -23.83 -8.56 -5.17
CA LYS A 172 -22.55 -9.13 -4.75
C LYS A 172 -22.32 -8.99 -3.24
N LEU A 173 -22.69 -7.86 -2.65
CA LEU A 173 -22.65 -7.64 -1.20
C LEU A 173 -23.57 -8.60 -0.46
N ALA A 174 -24.77 -8.87 -0.99
CA ALA A 174 -25.67 -9.86 -0.40
C ALA A 174 -25.03 -11.26 -0.42
N GLU A 175 -24.52 -11.71 -1.57
CA GLU A 175 -23.79 -12.99 -1.70
C GLU A 175 -22.60 -13.09 -0.73
N LEU A 176 -21.83 -12.01 -0.58
CA LEU A 176 -20.66 -11.98 0.29
C LEU A 176 -21.01 -11.80 1.78
N ARG A 177 -22.24 -11.46 2.15
CA ARG A 177 -22.67 -11.33 3.55
C ARG A 177 -23.45 -12.53 4.05
N GLU A 178 -24.00 -13.35 3.16
CA GLU A 178 -24.63 -14.61 3.53
C GLU A 178 -23.60 -15.55 4.15
N PRO A 179 -23.79 -16.02 5.41
CA PRO A 179 -22.87 -16.98 6.01
C PRO A 179 -22.79 -18.21 5.10
N ASN A 180 -21.59 -18.62 4.70
CA ASN A 180 -21.41 -19.79 3.86
C ASN A 180 -22.10 -20.98 4.55
N ALA A 181 -23.22 -21.45 3.99
CA ALA A 181 -23.93 -22.63 4.47
C ALA A 181 -23.18 -23.93 4.13
N SER A 182 -21.85 -23.91 4.10
CA SER A 182 -21.01 -25.02 3.63
C SER A 182 -19.61 -24.95 4.23
N SER A 183 -19.50 -25.38 5.48
CA SER A 183 -18.33 -26.10 5.97
C SER A 183 -18.85 -27.36 6.68
N PRO A 184 -18.77 -28.56 6.05
CA PRO A 184 -18.86 -29.82 6.78
C PRO A 184 -17.65 -30.03 7.70
#